data_AF-A0A0P9ENC4-F1
#
_entry.id   AF-A0A0P9ENC4-F1
#
_cell.length_a   1.000
_cell.length_b   1.000
_cell.length_c   1.000
_cell.angle_alpha   90.00
_cell.angle_beta   90.00
_cell.angle_gamma   90.00
#
_symmetry.space_group_name_H-M   'P 1'
#
loop_
_entity.id
_entity.type
_entity.pdbx_description
1 polymer ?
#
loop_
_entity_poly.entity_id
_entity_poly.type
_entity_poly.pdbx_seq_one_letter_code
_entity_poly.pdbx_strand_id
1 'polypeptide(L)'
;MALLDLAEAEGRALRRGLVRLGGGLALAILAALLAAAAVGLLLWALYLFTADLLNPVAGALVTGLVALVAAGAMGWFASRLGR
;
A
#
# COMPACT_ATOMS: atom_id res chain seq x y z
N MET A 1 -23.09 37.08 -18.37
CA MET A 1 -23.16 35.90 -19.25
C MET A 1 -21.78 35.24 -19.33
N ALA A 2 -20.76 35.86 -19.93
CA ALA A 2 -19.42 35.26 -20.09
C ALA A 2 -18.73 34.74 -18.80
N LEU A 3 -18.88 35.42 -17.65
CA LEU A 3 -18.32 34.96 -16.37
C LEU A 3 -19.03 33.72 -15.81
N LEU A 4 -20.34 33.58 -16.07
CA LEU A 4 -21.13 32.41 -15.65
C LEU A 4 -20.76 31.18 -16.48
N ASP A 5 -20.60 31.36 -17.80
CA ASP A 5 -20.17 30.29 -18.70
C ASP A 5 -18.75 29.80 -18.36
N LEU A 6 -17.86 30.73 -18.00
CA LEU A 6 -16.50 30.39 -17.55
C LEU A 6 -16.51 29.59 -16.25
N ALA A 7 -17.29 30.02 -15.25
CA ALA A 7 -17.43 29.31 -13.98
C ALA A 7 -18.02 27.90 -14.17
N GLU A 8 -18.97 27.74 -15.10
CA GLU A 8 -19.58 26.45 -15.40
C GLU A 8 -18.62 25.50 -16.17
N ALA A 9 -17.73 26.06 -16.99
CA ALA A 9 -16.65 25.31 -17.64
C ALA A 9 -15.60 24.83 -16.63
N GLU A 10 -15.16 25.69 -15.72
CA GLU A 10 -14.21 25.33 -14.66
C GLU A 10 -14.80 24.31 -13.68
N GLY A 11 -16.07 24.45 -13.29
CA GLY A 11 -16.76 23.50 -12.43
C GLY A 11 -16.84 22.10 -13.05
N ARG A 12 -17.09 22.00 -14.36
CA ARG A 12 -17.06 20.71 -15.09
C ARG A 12 -15.65 20.12 -15.17
N ALA A 13 -14.63 20.95 -15.37
CA ALA A 13 -13.24 20.51 -15.37
C ALA A 13 -12.80 19.98 -13.99
N LEU A 14 -13.11 20.72 -12.92
CA LEU A 14 -12.85 20.30 -11.54
C LEU A 14 -13.55 18.98 -11.20
N ARG A 15 -14.83 18.85 -11.56
CA ARG A 15 -15.60 17.63 -11.28
C ARG A 15 -15.01 16.39 -11.97
N ARG A 16 -14.54 16.53 -13.22
CA ARG A 16 -13.84 15.44 -13.92
C ARG A 16 -12.50 15.11 -13.28
N GLY A 17 -11.74 16.13 -12.87
CA GLY A 17 -10.48 15.97 -12.14
C GLY A 17 -10.67 15.22 -10.82
N LEU A 18 -11.68 15.62 -10.03
CA LEU A 18 -12.02 15.00 -8.75
C LEU A 18 -12.47 13.55 -8.89
N VAL A 19 -13.32 13.22 -9.87
CA VAL A 19 -13.73 11.83 -10.12
C VAL A 19 -12.55 10.96 -10.52
N ARG A 20 -11.64 11.48 -11.36
CA ARG A 20 -10.44 10.75 -11.77
C ARG A 20 -9.46 10.55 -10.62
N LEU A 21 -9.26 11.58 -9.78
CA LEU A 21 -8.44 11.51 -8.57
C LEU A 21 -9.03 10.52 -7.56
N GLY A 22 -10.34 10.60 -7.30
CA GLY A 22 -11.04 9.71 -6.39
C GLY A 22 -10.96 8.25 -6.84
N GLY A 23 -11.17 7.97 -8.14
CA GLY A 23 -11.00 6.63 -8.70
C GLY A 23 -9.57 6.12 -8.60
N GLY A 24 -8.58 6.96 -8.93
CA GLY A 24 -7.16 6.60 -8.80
C GLY A 24 -6.76 6.31 -7.34
N LEU A 25 -7.22 7.13 -6.39
CA LEU A 25 -6.94 6.95 -4.97
C LEU A 25 -7.59 5.67 -4.43
N ALA A 26 -8.84 5.39 -4.81
CA ALA A 26 -9.54 4.16 -4.40
C ALA A 26 -8.81 2.91 -4.90
N LEU A 27 -8.37 2.91 -6.17
CA LEU A 27 -7.58 1.80 -6.72
C LEU A 27 -6.22 1.66 -6.02
N ALA A 28 -5.55 2.77 -5.71
CA ALA A 28 -4.29 2.75 -4.98
C ALA A 28 -4.45 2.16 -3.57
N ILE A 29 -5.52 2.54 -2.85
CA ILE A 29 -5.86 1.98 -1.53
C ILE A 29 -6.13 0.48 -1.66
N LEU A 30 -6.95 0.06 -2.63
CA LEU A 30 -7.24 -1.36 -2.84
C LEU A 30 -5.97 -2.16 -3.15
N ALA A 31 -5.10 -1.64 -4.01
CA ALA A 31 -3.81 -2.27 -4.32
C ALA A 31 -2.92 -2.37 -3.08
N ALA A 32 -2.86 -1.33 -2.25
CA ALA A 32 -2.10 -1.35 -1.00
C ALA A 32 -2.64 -2.40 -0.01
N LEU A 33 -3.96 -2.53 0.11
CA LEU A 33 -4.59 -3.55 0.96
C LEU A 33 -4.29 -4.97 0.47
N LEU A 34 -4.40 -5.22 -0.84
CA LEU A 34 -4.05 -6.52 -1.44
C LEU A 34 -2.58 -6.85 -1.25
N ALA A 35 -1.68 -5.87 -1.44
CA ALA A 35 -0.26 -6.05 -1.19
C ALA A 35 0.03 -6.38 0.28
N ALA A 36 -0.60 -5.66 1.22
CA ALA A 36 -0.47 -5.92 2.64
C ALA A 36 -0.96 -7.34 3.02
N ALA A 37 -2.10 -7.76 2.46
CA ALA A 37 -2.64 -9.11 2.66
C ALA A 37 -1.68 -10.18 2.12
N ALA A 38 -1.15 -10.00 0.91
CA ALA A 38 -0.19 -10.94 0.31
C ALA A 38 1.09 -11.06 1.14
N VAL A 39 1.65 -9.94 1.61
CA VAL A 39 2.82 -9.94 2.50
C VAL A 39 2.51 -10.63 3.83
N GLY A 40 1.35 -10.37 4.42
CA GLY A 40 0.89 -11.03 5.63
C GLY A 40 0.80 -12.56 5.47
N LEU A 41 0.22 -13.03 4.36
CA LEU A 41 0.13 -14.46 4.04
C LEU A 41 1.50 -15.10 3.82
N LEU A 42 2.43 -14.39 3.16
CA LEU A 42 3.81 -14.87 2.98
C LEU A 42 4.55 -15.02 4.31
N LEU A 43 4.44 -14.03 5.19
CA LEU A 43 5.04 -14.09 6.53
C LEU A 43 4.41 -15.21 7.36
N TRP A 44 3.09 -15.39 7.26
CA TRP A 44 2.41 -16.49 7.94
C TRP A 44 2.89 -17.86 7.45
N ALA A 45 3.01 -18.05 6.14
CA ALA A 45 3.53 -19.29 5.56
C ALA A 45 4.99 -19.54 5.99
N LEU A 46 5.82 -18.50 6.02
CA LEU A 46 7.19 -18.58 6.51
C LEU A 46 7.25 -18.97 7.99
N TYR A 47 6.35 -18.43 8.81
CA TYR A 47 6.24 -18.82 10.22
C TYR A 47 5.87 -20.29 10.36
N LEU A 48 4.84 -20.77 9.66
CA LEU A 48 4.46 -22.18 9.73
C LEU A 48 5.62 -23.10 9.33
N PHE A 49 6.32 -22.77 8.23
CA PHE A 49 7.47 -23.54 7.76
C PHE A 49 8.62 -23.56 8.78
N THR A 50 8.97 -22.40 9.35
CA THR A 50 10.08 -22.31 10.32
C THR A 50 9.72 -22.85 11.69
N ALA A 51 8.46 -22.76 12.11
CA ALA A 51 7.97 -23.33 13.35
C ALA A 51 8.02 -24.85 13.34
N ASP A 52 7.73 -25.48 12.20
CA ASP A 52 7.83 -26.93 11.99
C ASP A 52 9.29 -27.43 12.07
N LEU A 53 10.24 -26.61 11.60
CA LEU A 53 11.67 -26.95 11.58
C LEU A 53 12.40 -26.70 12.91
N LEU A 54 12.09 -25.61 13.62
CA LEU A 54 12.98 -25.04 14.65
C LEU A 54 12.35 -24.88 16.04
N ASN A 55 11.07 -25.26 16.24
CA ASN A 55 10.18 -24.89 17.36
C ASN A 55 9.47 -23.53 17.13
N PRO A 56 8.18 -23.40 17.51
CA PRO A 56 7.41 -22.15 17.41
C PRO A 56 8.12 -20.87 17.86
N VAL A 57 8.85 -20.90 18.97
CA VAL A 57 9.52 -19.69 19.50
C VAL A 57 10.63 -19.21 18.56
N ALA A 58 11.45 -20.14 18.06
CA ALA A 58 12.51 -19.81 17.10
C ALA A 58 11.93 -19.40 15.74
N GLY A 59 10.87 -20.08 15.28
CA GLY A 59 10.16 -19.72 14.04
C GLY A 59 9.57 -18.30 14.08
N ALA A 60 9.01 -17.90 15.22
CA ALA A 60 8.51 -16.54 15.43
C ALA A 60 9.64 -15.50 15.37
N LEU A 61 10.80 -15.78 15.99
CA LEU A 61 11.96 -14.88 15.94
C LEU A 61 12.49 -14.70 14.51
N VAL A 62 12.67 -15.80 13.77
CA VAL A 62 13.17 -15.76 12.39
C VAL A 62 12.20 -14.99 11.49
N THR A 63 10.90 -15.31 11.57
CA THR A 63 9.87 -14.62 10.77
C THR A 63 9.80 -13.14 11.12
N GLY A 64 9.90 -12.79 12.42
CA GLY A 64 9.93 -11.41 12.88
C GLY A 64 11.14 -10.63 12.35
N LEU A 65 12.33 -11.23 12.33
CA LEU A 65 13.52 -10.61 11.74
C LEU A 65 13.35 -10.36 10.23
N VAL A 66 12.79 -11.33 9.50
CA VAL A 66 12.48 -11.17 8.07
C VAL A 66 11.46 -10.06 7.83
N ALA A 67 10.40 -10.01 8.64
CA ALA A 67 9.40 -8.95 8.57
C ALA A 67 10.00 -7.56 8.84
N LEU A 68 10.91 -7.45 9.81
CA LEU A 68 11.61 -6.21 10.15
C LEU A 68 12.47 -5.71 8.98
N VAL A 69 13.23 -6.61 8.36
CA VAL A 69 14.06 -6.28 7.18
C VAL A 69 13.19 -5.83 6.00
N ALA A 70 12.08 -6.54 5.75
CA ALA A 70 11.13 -6.17 4.69
C ALA A 70 10.51 -4.78 4.93
N ALA A 71 10.07 -4.50 6.16
CA ALA A 71 9.52 -3.21 6.54
C ALA A 71 10.58 -2.09 6.42
N GLY A 72 11.81 -2.34 6.85
CA GLY A 72 12.94 -1.41 6.69
C GLY A 72 13.23 -1.09 5.23
N ALA A 73 13.25 -2.10 4.36
CA ALA A 73 13.45 -1.92 2.92
C ALA A 73 12.32 -1.08 2.29
N MET A 74 11.06 -1.38 2.63
CA MET A 74 9.91 -0.60 2.16
C MET A 74 9.99 0.87 2.61
N GLY A 75 10.31 1.12 3.87
CA GLY A 75 10.50 2.47 4.41
C GLY A 75 11.62 3.23 3.70
N TRP A 76 12.73 2.56 3.40
CA TRP A 76 13.83 3.14 2.64
C TRP A 76 13.42 3.53 1.22
N PHE A 77 12.74 2.64 0.49
CA PHE A 77 12.22 2.95 -0.85
C PHE A 77 11.23 4.11 -0.83
N ALA A 78 10.30 4.14 0.13
CA ALA A 78 9.35 5.24 0.29
C ALA A 78 10.07 6.59 0.53
N SER A 79 11.10 6.60 1.38
CA SER A 79 11.90 7.81 1.66
C SER A 79 12.74 8.30 0.47
N ARG A 80 12.98 7.42 -0.52
CA ARG A 80 13.75 7.74 -1.73
C ARG A 80 12.86 8.21 -2.87
N LEU A 81 11.64 7.69 -2.97
CA LEU A 81 10.64 8.10 -3.96
C LEU A 81 9.97 9.44 -3.62
N GLY A 82 9.88 9.77 -2.33
CA GLY A 82 9.30 11.04 -1.86
C GLY A 82 10.26 12.24 -1.88
N ARG A 83 11.53 12.05 -2.25
CA ARG A 83 12.54 13.10 -2.48
C ARG A 83 12.69 13.34 -3.97
#